data_AF-A0A957N6K0-F1
#
_entry.id   AF-A0A957N6K0-F1
#
_cell.length_a   1.000
_cell.length_b   1.000
_cell.length_c   1.000
_cell.angle_alpha   90.00
_cell.angle_beta   90.00
_cell.angle_gamma   90.00
#
_symmetry.space_group_name_H-M   'P 1'
#
loop_
_entity.id
_entity.type
_entity.pdbx_description
1 polymer ?
#
loop_
_entity_poly.entity_id
_entity_poly.type
_entity_poly.pdbx_seq_one_letter_code
_entity_poly.pdbx_strand_id
1 'polypeptide(L)'
;QHLPADQEYRIIFMERNIDEVLASQRKMMQNRGEGGNVAGGNVASDTAGSEDVPDAEMAALFARHVEQVEAWMAQQPNVQVLHIDYNALLADPAPFVARLHDFLPFALDTAAMTAVVDPDLYRNRRR
;
A
#
# COMPACT_ATOMS: atom_id res chain seq x y z
N GLN A 1 -1.40 7.12 -14.90
CA GLN A 1 -0.58 6.37 -15.89
C GLN A 1 0.44 7.32 -16.52
N HIS A 2 1.46 7.73 -15.76
CA HIS A 2 2.31 8.90 -16.08
C HIS A 2 3.80 8.65 -15.76
N LEU A 3 4.30 7.42 -15.86
CA LEU A 3 5.74 7.18 -15.75
C LEU A 3 6.38 7.33 -17.15
N PRO A 4 7.30 8.30 -17.37
CA PRO A 4 8.04 8.43 -18.62
C PRO A 4 8.72 7.13 -19.05
N ALA A 5 8.60 6.76 -20.33
CA ALA A 5 9.11 5.49 -20.85
C ALA A 5 10.64 5.48 -21.08
N ASP A 6 11.29 6.63 -20.97
CA ASP A 6 12.74 6.85 -21.18
C ASP A 6 13.57 6.68 -19.90
N GLN A 7 12.94 6.30 -18.79
CA GLN A 7 13.60 6.08 -17.50
C GLN A 7 13.42 4.63 -17.04
N GLU A 8 14.39 4.11 -16.28
CA GLU A 8 14.26 2.82 -15.59
C GLU A 8 13.68 3.02 -14.18
N TYR A 9 12.66 2.25 -13.84
CA TYR A 9 12.01 2.30 -12.54
C TYR A 9 12.26 1.02 -11.75
N ARG A 10 12.50 1.21 -10.45
CA ARG A 10 12.46 0.15 -9.46
C ARG A 10 11.37 0.50 -8.45
N ILE A 11 10.31 -0.30 -8.45
CA ILE A 11 9.13 -0.10 -7.60
C ILE A 11 9.18 -1.09 -6.46
N ILE A 12 9.06 -0.61 -5.23
CA ILE A 12 8.82 -1.46 -4.06
C ILE A 12 7.31 -1.46 -3.83
N PHE A 13 6.67 -2.58 -4.12
CA PHE A 13 5.23 -2.73 -3.97
C PHE A 13 4.93 -3.40 -2.63
N MET A 14 4.34 -2.64 -1.70
CA MET A 14 4.04 -3.12 -0.36
C MET A 14 2.61 -3.62 -0.26
N GLU A 15 2.45 -4.88 0.10
CA GLU A 15 1.16 -5.53 0.28
C GLU A 15 0.82 -5.59 1.76
N ARG A 16 -0.39 -5.17 2.11
CA ARG A 16 -0.92 -5.26 3.46
C ARG A 16 -2.34 -5.79 3.39
N ASN A 17 -2.75 -6.53 4.41
CA ASN A 17 -4.12 -7.03 4.51
C ASN A 17 -5.14 -5.87 4.36
N ILE A 18 -6.03 -5.99 3.37
CA ILE A 18 -7.03 -4.98 3.02
C ILE A 18 -7.99 -4.67 4.17
N ASP A 19 -8.31 -5.66 5.01
CA ASP A 19 -9.19 -5.48 6.17
C ASP A 19 -8.60 -4.48 7.17
N GLU A 20 -7.27 -4.47 7.31
CA GLU A 20 -6.56 -3.54 8.17
C GLU A 20 -6.47 -2.15 7.56
N VAL A 21 -6.32 -2.06 6.23
CA VAL A 21 -6.34 -0.79 5.50
C VAL A 21 -7.69 -0.12 5.70
N LEU A 22 -8.80 -0.86 5.53
CA LEU A 22 -10.16 -0.37 5.74
C LEU A 22 -10.46 -0.04 7.21
N ALA A 23 -9.91 -0.81 8.16
CA ALA A 23 -10.02 -0.49 9.59
C ALA A 23 -9.27 0.81 9.94
N SER A 24 -8.09 1.02 9.37
CA SER A 24 -7.28 2.22 9.57
C SER A 24 -7.93 3.47 8.96
N GLN A 25 -8.49 3.37 7.75
CA GLN A 25 -9.21 4.49 7.12
C GLN A 25 -10.41 4.93 7.95
N ARG A 26 -11.20 3.99 8.50
CA ARG A 26 -12.30 4.32 9.42
C ARG A 26 -11.85 5.05 10.67
N LYS A 27 -10.76 4.58 11.30
CA LYS A 27 -10.19 5.24 12.48
C LYS A 27 -9.72 6.66 12.16
N MET A 28 -9.13 6.87 10.97
CA MET A 28 -8.73 8.20 10.51
C MET A 28 -9.92 9.12 10.24
N MET A 29 -10.99 8.63 9.61
CA MET A 29 -12.22 9.41 9.37
C MET A 29 -12.92 9.80 10.67
N GLN A 30 -13.02 8.87 11.63
CA GLN A 30 -13.57 9.14 12.97
C GLN A 30 -12.76 10.18 13.73
N ASN A 31 -11.43 10.15 13.60
CA ASN A 31 -10.54 11.10 14.29
C ASN A 31 -10.50 12.49 13.65
N ARG A 32 -10.86 12.61 12.36
CA ARG A 32 -10.89 13.90 11.64
C ARG A 32 -12.18 14.68 11.84
N GLY A 33 -13.20 14.10 12.47
CA GLY A 33 -14.51 14.74 12.63
C GLY A 33 -15.26 14.97 11.30
N GLU A 34 -14.70 14.50 10.20
CA GLU A 34 -15.27 14.58 8.85
C GLU A 34 -16.04 13.29 8.60
N GLY A 35 -17.33 13.32 8.97
CA GLY A 35 -18.29 12.34 8.48
C GLY A 35 -18.45 12.52 6.98
N GLY A 36 -17.81 11.64 6.20
CA GLY A 36 -18.02 11.50 4.77
C GLY A 36 -17.13 12.41 3.91
N ASN A 37 -16.56 11.81 2.86
CA ASN A 37 -15.74 12.43 1.81
C ASN A 37 -14.37 12.95 2.27
N VAL A 38 -13.36 12.07 2.27
CA VAL A 38 -12.33 12.04 1.20
C VAL A 38 -11.63 10.67 1.22
N ALA A 39 -11.74 9.90 0.14
CA ALA A 39 -10.66 9.00 -0.27
C ALA A 39 -10.44 9.23 -1.78
N GLY A 40 -9.23 9.69 -2.13
CA GLY A 40 -8.91 10.26 -3.43
C GLY A 40 -9.14 9.30 -4.60
N GLY A 41 -9.91 9.77 -5.57
CA GLY A 41 -10.13 9.14 -6.87
C GLY A 41 -11.54 9.47 -7.36
N ASN A 42 -11.64 10.41 -8.31
CA ASN A 42 -12.86 10.92 -8.94
C ASN A 42 -14.08 9.99 -8.83
N VAL A 43 -14.91 10.21 -7.82
CA VAL A 43 -16.35 9.97 -7.94
C VAL A 43 -16.93 11.35 -8.10
N ALA A 44 -17.38 11.65 -9.32
CA ALA A 44 -18.12 12.86 -9.57
C ALA A 44 -19.31 12.90 -8.61
N SER A 45 -19.35 13.97 -7.81
CA SER A 45 -20.58 14.47 -7.21
C SER A 45 -21.68 14.44 -8.25
N ASP A 46 -22.78 13.80 -7.92
CA ASP A 46 -24.10 14.43 -7.94
C ASP A 46 -25.13 13.36 -7.55
N THR A 47 -25.39 13.22 -6.25
CA THR A 47 -26.73 13.03 -5.67
C THR A 47 -26.59 13.00 -4.15
N ALA A 48 -27.37 13.83 -3.46
CA ALA A 48 -27.51 13.80 -2.02
C ALA A 48 -28.09 12.44 -1.57
N GLY A 49 -27.28 11.63 -0.91
CA GLY A 49 -27.69 10.35 -0.34
C GLY A 49 -26.50 9.68 0.34
N SER A 50 -26.63 9.40 1.63
CA SER A 50 -25.67 8.63 2.40
C SER A 50 -25.46 7.25 1.78
N GLU A 51 -24.36 7.04 1.06
CA GLU A 51 -23.93 5.71 0.66
C GLU A 51 -22.62 5.40 1.39
N ASP A 52 -22.77 4.88 2.62
CA ASP A 52 -21.73 4.08 3.25
C ASP A 52 -21.50 2.86 2.34
N VAL A 53 -20.57 2.97 1.39
CA VAL A 53 -20.12 1.82 0.59
C VAL A 53 -19.71 0.71 1.57
N PRO A 54 -20.34 -0.47 1.53
CA PRO A 54 -20.01 -1.55 2.46
C PRO A 54 -18.52 -1.91 2.35
N ASP A 55 -17.88 -2.21 3.49
CA ASP A 55 -16.45 -2.57 3.54
C ASP A 55 -16.06 -3.63 2.50
N ALA A 56 -16.95 -4.60 2.24
CA ALA A 56 -16.73 -5.67 1.26
C ALA A 56 -16.68 -5.16 -0.19
N GLU A 57 -17.52 -4.18 -0.54
CA GLU A 57 -17.52 -3.56 -1.87
C GLU A 57 -16.26 -2.72 -2.07
N MET A 58 -15.86 -1.98 -1.03
CA MET A 58 -14.61 -1.23 -1.07
C MET A 58 -13.39 -2.16 -1.17
N ALA A 59 -13.38 -3.28 -0.44
CA ALA A 59 -12.32 -4.28 -0.54
C ALA A 59 -12.22 -4.85 -1.97
N ALA A 60 -13.36 -5.17 -2.60
CA ALA A 60 -13.39 -5.70 -3.96
C ALA A 60 -12.88 -4.70 -5.00
N LEU A 61 -13.26 -3.41 -4.86
CA LEU A 61 -12.76 -2.34 -5.72
C LEU A 61 -11.25 -2.13 -5.57
N PHE A 62 -10.73 -2.14 -4.34
CA PHE A 62 -9.29 -2.08 -4.09
C PHE A 62 -8.55 -3.29 -4.68
N ALA A 63 -9.07 -4.50 -4.50
CA ALA A 63 -8.48 -5.71 -5.07
C ALA A 63 -8.38 -5.61 -6.60
N ARG A 64 -9.46 -5.19 -7.26
CA ARG A 64 -9.46 -4.96 -8.72
C ARG A 64 -8.45 -3.88 -9.13
N HIS A 65 -8.31 -2.82 -8.33
CA HIS A 65 -7.34 -1.78 -8.61
C HIS A 65 -5.90 -2.27 -8.49
N VAL A 66 -5.59 -3.07 -7.47
CA VAL A 66 -4.27 -3.71 -7.31
C VAL A 66 -3.95 -4.58 -8.52
N GLU A 67 -4.87 -5.45 -8.93
CA GLU A 67 -4.70 -6.29 -10.13
C GLU A 67 -4.42 -5.46 -11.40
N GLN A 68 -5.13 -4.34 -11.57
CA GLN A 68 -4.92 -3.43 -12.70
C GLN A 68 -3.53 -2.78 -12.68
N VAL A 69 -3.06 -2.38 -11.50
CA VAL A 69 -1.74 -1.76 -11.34
C VAL A 69 -0.63 -2.78 -11.58
N GLU A 70 -0.76 -3.99 -11.03
CA GLU A 70 0.18 -5.10 -11.25
C GLU A 70 0.26 -5.48 -12.72
N ALA A 71 -0.90 -5.67 -13.37
CA ALA A 71 -0.95 -5.98 -14.81
C ALA A 71 -0.31 -4.87 -15.65
N TRP A 72 -0.51 -3.60 -15.29
CA TRP A 72 0.12 -2.49 -15.98
C TRP A 72 1.64 -2.49 -15.78
N MET A 73 2.13 -2.68 -14.55
CA MET A 73 3.57 -2.73 -14.25
C MET A 73 4.26 -3.87 -14.99
N ALA A 74 3.64 -5.06 -15.03
CA ALA A 74 4.18 -6.24 -15.72
C ALA A 74 4.33 -6.06 -17.24
N GLN A 75 3.59 -5.12 -17.83
CA GLN A 75 3.68 -4.79 -19.26
C GLN A 75 4.79 -3.78 -19.58
N GLN A 76 5.41 -3.15 -18.56
CA GLN A 76 6.42 -2.12 -18.78
C GLN A 76 7.83 -2.74 -18.81
N PRO A 77 8.57 -2.69 -19.94
CA PRO A 77 9.90 -3.28 -20.03
C PRO A 77 10.96 -2.54 -19.19
N ASN A 78 10.67 -1.29 -18.82
CA ASN A 78 11.54 -0.40 -18.05
C ASN A 78 11.19 -0.38 -16.55
N VAL A 79 10.33 -1.28 -16.08
CA VAL A 79 9.92 -1.36 -14.67
C VAL A 79 10.34 -2.69 -14.08
N GLN A 80 11.01 -2.64 -12.93
CA GLN A 80 11.25 -3.78 -12.06
C GLN A 80 10.47 -3.58 -10.77
N VAL A 81 9.84 -4.65 -10.27
CA VAL A 81 8.99 -4.59 -9.07
C VAL A 81 9.50 -5.58 -8.03
N LEU A 82 9.63 -5.13 -6.79
CA LEU A 82 9.86 -5.95 -5.62
C LEU A 82 8.62 -5.94 -4.73
N HIS A 83 7.96 -7.09 -4.61
CA HIS A 83 6.82 -7.26 -3.71
C HIS A 83 7.29 -7.55 -2.28
N ILE A 84 6.74 -6.80 -1.32
CA ILE A 84 7.03 -6.89 0.10
C ILE A 84 5.71 -7.02 0.87
N ASP A 85 5.53 -8.15 1.54
CA ASP A 85 4.45 -8.32 2.51
C ASP A 85 4.81 -7.51 3.78
N TYR A 86 3.98 -6.52 4.09
CA TYR A 86 4.16 -5.63 5.23
C TYR A 86 4.06 -6.38 6.57
N ASN A 87 3.10 -7.31 6.69
CA ASN A 87 2.88 -8.09 7.89
C ASN A 87 4.07 -9.00 8.20
N ALA A 88 4.61 -9.66 7.17
CA ALA A 88 5.77 -10.52 7.27
C ALA A 88 7.05 -9.71 7.54
N LEU A 89 7.21 -8.53 6.91
CA LEU A 89 8.33 -7.63 7.17
C LEU A 89 8.39 -7.18 8.62
N LEU A 90 7.25 -6.89 9.25
CA LEU A 90 7.21 -6.53 10.65
C LEU A 90 7.54 -7.69 11.59
N ALA A 91 7.23 -8.92 11.19
CA ALA A 91 7.49 -10.12 11.98
C ALA A 91 8.95 -10.57 11.89
N ASP A 92 9.54 -10.51 10.70
CA ASP A 92 10.92 -10.87 10.43
C ASP A 92 11.51 -9.95 9.35
N PRO A 93 12.09 -8.79 9.72
CA PRO A 93 12.54 -7.78 8.75
C PRO A 93 13.81 -8.17 7.99
N ALA A 94 14.68 -9.01 8.58
CA ALA A 94 15.99 -9.34 8.02
C ALA A 94 15.95 -9.86 6.57
N PRO A 95 15.12 -10.85 6.20
CA PRO A 95 15.03 -11.33 4.82
C PRO A 95 14.52 -10.25 3.84
N PHE A 96 13.66 -9.34 4.28
CA PHE A 96 13.14 -8.28 3.42
C PHE A 96 14.15 -7.14 3.21
N VAL A 97 14.90 -6.78 4.26
CA VAL A 97 15.99 -5.81 4.15
C VAL A 97 17.10 -6.32 3.22
N ALA A 98 17.44 -7.61 3.28
CA ALA A 98 18.38 -8.22 2.35
C ALA A 98 17.86 -8.15 0.89
N ARG A 99 16.59 -8.52 0.65
CA ARG A 99 15.97 -8.40 -0.67
C ARG A 99 15.94 -6.96 -1.18
N LEU A 100 15.69 -5.98 -0.31
CA LEU A 100 15.73 -4.55 -0.66
C LEU A 100 17.13 -4.09 -1.06
N HIS A 101 18.14 -4.52 -0.31
CA HIS A 101 19.54 -4.25 -0.62
C HIS A 101 19.93 -4.78 -2.01
N ASP A 102 19.55 -6.02 -2.32
CA ASP A 102 19.86 -6.63 -3.62
C ASP A 102 19.04 -6.01 -4.77
N PHE A 103 17.82 -5.56 -4.46
CA PHE A 103 16.92 -4.94 -5.42
C PHE A 103 17.24 -3.48 -5.71
N LEU A 104 18.00 -2.76 -4.89
CA LEU A 104 18.35 -1.35 -5.16
C LEU A 104 19.76 -1.26 -5.74
N PRO A 105 20.02 -0.37 -6.73
CA PRO A 105 21.32 -0.30 -7.40
C PRO A 105 22.37 0.46 -6.58
N PHE A 106 22.13 0.63 -5.27
CA PHE A 106 22.99 1.38 -4.36
C PHE A 106 23.05 0.69 -3.00
N ALA A 107 24.18 0.88 -2.30
CA ALA A 107 24.40 0.28 -1.00
C ALA A 107 23.42 0.84 0.04
N LEU A 108 22.83 -0.05 0.82
CA LEU A 108 21.98 0.29 1.96
C LEU A 108 22.66 -0.09 3.26
N ASP A 109 22.44 0.70 4.30
CA ASP A 109 22.79 0.30 5.66
C ASP A 109 21.72 -0.65 6.21
N THR A 110 21.90 -1.94 5.93
CA THR A 110 20.94 -3.00 6.32
C THR A 110 20.79 -3.13 7.83
N ALA A 111 21.83 -2.80 8.60
CA ALA A 111 21.79 -2.82 10.05
C ALA A 111 20.91 -1.67 10.58
N ALA A 112 21.12 -0.44 10.08
CA ALA A 112 20.29 0.70 10.43
C ALA A 112 18.83 0.51 9.98
N MET A 113 18.61 -0.04 8.78
CA MET A 113 17.26 -0.35 8.29
C MET A 113 16.52 -1.35 9.17
N THR A 114 17.19 -2.41 9.62
CA THR A 114 16.60 -3.40 10.52
C THR A 114 16.29 -2.79 11.89
N ALA A 115 17.20 -1.95 12.41
CA ALA A 115 17.07 -1.36 13.75
C ALA A 115 15.90 -0.37 13.89
N VAL A 116 15.41 0.21 12.80
CA VAL A 116 14.25 1.13 12.83
C VAL A 116 12.91 0.41 12.72
N VAL A 117 12.90 -0.89 12.46
CA VAL A 117 11.65 -1.68 12.43
C VAL A 117 11.21 -1.94 13.86
N ASP A 118 10.13 -1.27 14.26
CA ASP A 118 9.51 -1.45 15.57
C ASP A 118 8.17 -2.20 15.43
N PRO A 119 8.10 -3.49 15.83
CA PRO A 119 6.86 -4.25 15.84
C PRO A 119 5.76 -3.61 16.70
N ASP A 120 6.09 -2.80 17.71
CA ASP A 120 5.12 -2.14 18.58
C ASP A 120 4.41 -0.96 17.92
N LEU A 121 4.91 -0.43 16.79
CA LEU A 121 4.18 0.55 15.98
C LEU A 121 2.98 -0.10 15.26
N TYR A 122 2.94 -1.42 15.18
CA TYR A 122 1.88 -2.20 14.54
C TYR A 122 0.73 -2.55 15.50
N ARG A 123 0.24 -1.56 16.26
CA ARG A 123 -0.80 -1.75 17.30
C ARG A 123 -2.26 -1.71 16.79
N ASN A 124 -2.51 -1.30 15.55
CA ASN A 124 -3.87 -1.25 14.98
C ASN A 124 -4.27 -2.59 14.33
N ARG A 125 -4.22 -3.70 15.07
CA ARG A 125 -4.94 -4.92 14.70
C ARG A 125 -6.32 -4.85 15.35
N ARG A 126 -7.39 -4.99 14.54
CA ARG A 126 -8.69 -5.34 15.11
C ARG A 126 -8.53 -6.72 15.76
N ARG A 127 -8.91 -6.82 17.04
CA ARG A 127 -9.36 -8.07 17.64
C ARG A 127 -10.74 -8.39 17.10
#